data_AF-A0A4Y7WN22-F1
#
_entry.id   AF-A0A4Y7WN22-F1
#
_cell.length_a   1.000
_cell.length_b   1.000
_cell.length_c   1.000
_cell.angle_alpha   90.00
_cell.angle_beta   90.00
_cell.angle_gamma   90.00
#
_symmetry.space_group_name_H-M   'P 1'
#
loop_
_entity.id
_entity.type
_entity.pdbx_description
1 polymer ?
#
loop_
_entity_poly.entity_id
_entity_poly.type
_entity_poly.pdbx_seq_one_letter_code
_entity_poly.pdbx_strand_id
1 'polypeptide(L)'
;MNQLTKVLYQEQFRWFLWFLLFVLLFQGALLALAFYFEGTIQPFILLSFGPSRIFLLVLGIISAYAFLGYYYQLGQTRKRYYKSTIVSSILLAVTMAFIVKLLSLIEAFVVGNQSVISDQTEGTTIANDSQSITITIDIFSEGLQFLDSSLLFMLFFVLQLLFYYAVGWFISVGFYRYGWVIGLVFIVFALGFLGLNQSMWSSSLVDDLPAVLQFIGTGALVTIVFSFIYLVVKRTPIKLK
;
A
#
# COMPACT_ATOMS: atom_id res chain seq x y z
N MET A 1 12.49 9.96 17.92
CA MET A 1 12.33 8.63 17.28
C MET A 1 13.24 7.64 17.99
N ASN A 2 12.74 6.47 18.43
CA ASN A 2 13.57 5.46 19.09
C ASN A 2 14.55 4.81 18.10
N GLN A 3 15.71 4.34 18.57
CA GLN A 3 16.70 3.64 17.73
C GLN A 3 16.08 2.45 16.98
N LEU A 4 15.25 1.65 17.66
CA LEU A 4 14.53 0.53 17.06
C LEU A 4 13.64 0.96 15.88
N THR A 5 12.88 2.04 16.05
CA THR A 5 12.01 2.59 15.00
C THR A 5 12.85 3.05 13.80
N LYS A 6 14.00 3.68 14.05
CA LYS A 6 14.90 4.15 12.99
C LYS A 6 15.41 2.98 12.15
N VAL A 7 15.88 1.91 12.78
CA VAL A 7 16.42 0.73 12.08
C VAL A 7 15.34 0.03 11.27
N LEU A 8 14.16 -0.21 11.86
CA LEU A 8 13.02 -0.80 11.17
C LEU A 8 12.63 0.00 9.92
N TYR A 9 12.51 1.31 10.08
CA TYR A 9 12.17 2.20 8.98
C TYR A 9 13.23 2.18 7.88
N GLN A 10 14.52 2.23 8.23
CA GLN A 10 15.62 2.22 7.25
C GLN A 10 15.63 0.95 6.40
N GLU A 11 15.41 -0.22 7.02
CA GLU A 11 15.36 -1.47 6.26
C GLU A 11 14.14 -1.50 5.34
N GLN A 12 12.95 -1.15 5.85
CA GLN A 12 11.74 -1.09 5.03
C GLN A 12 11.88 -0.08 3.88
N PHE A 13 12.52 1.06 4.13
CA PHE A 13 12.76 2.11 3.14
C PHE A 13 13.70 1.66 2.01
N ARG A 14 14.72 0.85 2.29
CA ARG A 14 15.59 0.28 1.25
C ARG A 14 14.83 -0.63 0.28
N TRP A 15 13.97 -1.50 0.82
CA TRP A 15 13.09 -2.35 0.00
C TRP A 15 12.12 -1.51 -0.83
N PHE A 16 11.60 -0.45 -0.23
CA PHE A 16 10.72 0.49 -0.92
C PHE A 16 11.42 1.19 -2.10
N LEU A 17 12.68 1.61 -1.97
CA LEU A 17 13.43 2.21 -3.07
C LEU A 17 13.57 1.26 -4.27
N TRP A 18 13.89 -0.01 -4.02
CA TRP A 18 13.95 -1.03 -5.08
C TRP A 18 12.60 -1.23 -5.75
N PHE A 19 11.54 -1.40 -4.96
CA PHE A 19 10.17 -1.51 -5.47
C PHE A 19 9.82 -0.31 -6.36
N LEU A 20 10.07 0.90 -5.88
CA LEU A 20 9.75 2.13 -6.60
C LEU A 20 10.51 2.24 -7.92
N LEU A 21 11.78 1.84 -7.94
CA LEU A 21 12.59 1.82 -9.16
C LEU A 21 11.95 0.92 -10.23
N PHE A 22 11.47 -0.26 -9.86
CA PHE A 22 10.77 -1.14 -10.80
C PHE A 22 9.46 -0.55 -11.32
N VAL A 23 8.65 0.07 -10.46
CA VAL A 23 7.40 0.73 -10.88
C VAL A 23 7.69 1.91 -11.82
N LEU A 24 8.74 2.69 -11.55
CA LEU A 24 9.16 3.80 -12.39
C LEU A 24 9.65 3.33 -13.76
N LEU A 25 10.47 2.27 -13.81
CA LEU A 25 10.90 1.68 -15.08
C LEU A 25 9.71 1.15 -15.90
N PHE A 26 8.74 0.54 -15.22
CA PHE A 26 7.52 0.06 -15.87
C PHE A 26 6.69 1.21 -16.47
N GLN A 27 6.48 2.30 -15.72
CA GLN A 27 5.82 3.50 -16.25
C GLN A 27 6.60 4.10 -17.44
N GLY A 28 7.93 4.18 -17.34
CA GLY A 28 8.77 4.66 -18.43
C GLY A 28 8.63 3.85 -19.72
N ALA A 29 8.49 2.52 -19.60
CA ALA A 29 8.22 1.65 -20.74
C ALA A 29 6.82 1.88 -21.34
N LEU A 30 5.79 2.06 -20.51
CA LEU A 30 4.43 2.39 -20.97
C LEU A 30 4.39 3.73 -21.69
N LEU A 31 5.09 4.72 -21.16
CA LEU A 31 5.20 6.07 -21.73
C LEU A 31 5.92 6.03 -23.08
N ALA A 32 7.03 5.29 -23.21
CA ALA A 32 7.71 5.10 -24.49
C ALA A 32 6.79 4.43 -25.54
N LEU A 33 5.98 3.46 -25.12
CA LEU A 33 5.03 2.77 -25.98
C LEU A 33 3.86 3.70 -26.38
N ALA A 34 3.36 4.52 -25.45
CA ALA A 34 2.31 5.50 -25.70
C ALA A 34 2.75 6.58 -26.71
N PHE A 35 3.99 7.07 -26.63
CA PHE A 35 4.53 7.98 -27.62
C PHE A 35 4.64 7.37 -29.02
N TYR A 36 4.89 6.06 -29.11
CA TYR A 36 5.04 5.38 -30.39
C TYR A 36 3.70 5.07 -31.06
N PHE A 37 2.66 4.78 -30.28
CA PHE A 37 1.33 4.39 -30.78
C PHE A 37 0.25 5.46 -30.56
N GLU A 38 0.63 6.69 -30.23
CA GLU A 38 -0.30 7.80 -29.92
C GLU A 38 -1.36 7.42 -28.85
N GLY A 39 -0.94 6.61 -27.86
CA GLY A 39 -1.79 6.13 -26.79
C GLY A 39 -1.88 7.08 -25.60
N THR A 40 -2.85 6.83 -24.72
CA THR A 40 -3.03 7.56 -23.47
C THR A 40 -2.58 6.70 -22.27
N ILE A 41 -1.88 7.33 -21.33
CA ILE A 41 -1.41 6.70 -20.09
C ILE A 41 -1.99 7.39 -18.87
N GLN A 42 -2.21 6.61 -17.83
CA GLN A 42 -2.57 7.15 -16.52
C GLN A 42 -1.35 7.78 -15.83
N PRO A 43 -1.56 8.84 -15.01
CA PRO A 43 -0.53 9.40 -14.14
C PRO A 43 0.15 8.35 -13.25
N PHE A 44 1.46 8.51 -13.00
CA PHE A 44 2.25 7.60 -12.17
C PHE A 44 1.65 7.36 -10.78
N ILE A 45 0.99 8.36 -10.20
CA ILE A 45 0.35 8.23 -8.89
C ILE A 45 -0.78 7.20 -8.89
N LEU A 46 -1.56 7.12 -9.97
CA LEU A 46 -2.64 6.15 -10.14
C LEU A 46 -2.07 4.76 -10.42
N LEU A 47 -1.10 4.66 -11.34
CA LEU A 47 -0.41 3.40 -11.62
C LEU A 47 0.19 2.79 -10.34
N SER A 48 0.87 3.62 -9.54
CA SER A 48 1.57 3.17 -8.33
C SER A 48 0.63 2.73 -7.22
N PHE A 49 -0.63 3.16 -7.24
CA PHE A 49 -1.57 2.95 -6.14
C PHE A 49 -1.82 1.45 -5.86
N GLY A 50 -2.13 0.66 -6.90
CA GLY A 50 -2.36 -0.78 -6.79
C GLY A 50 -1.17 -1.56 -6.24
N PRO A 51 0.00 -1.54 -6.93
CA PRO A 51 1.19 -2.28 -6.54
C PRO A 51 1.70 -1.89 -5.14
N SER A 52 1.58 -0.62 -4.75
CA SER A 52 2.05 -0.14 -3.44
C SER A 52 1.30 -0.78 -2.26
N ARG A 53 0.01 -1.05 -2.42
CA ARG A 53 -0.81 -1.73 -1.42
C ARG A 53 -0.34 -3.16 -1.20
N ILE A 54 -0.10 -3.89 -2.29
CA ILE A 54 0.41 -5.27 -2.25
C ILE A 54 1.81 -5.29 -1.63
N PHE A 55 2.68 -4.36 -2.02
CA PHE A 55 4.02 -4.24 -1.46
C PHE A 55 4.00 -4.05 0.06
N LEU A 56 3.15 -3.17 0.59
CA LEU A 56 3.04 -2.97 2.04
C LEU A 56 2.41 -4.15 2.78
N LEU A 57 1.48 -4.88 2.15
CA LEU A 57 0.99 -6.13 2.69
C LEU A 57 2.12 -7.15 2.84
N VAL A 58 2.97 -7.30 1.82
CA VAL A 58 4.14 -8.19 1.87
C VAL A 58 5.14 -7.74 2.95
N LEU A 59 5.44 -6.45 3.05
CA LEU A 59 6.29 -5.92 4.13
C LEU A 59 5.70 -6.18 5.52
N GLY A 60 4.38 -6.07 5.68
CA GLY A 60 3.68 -6.43 6.90
C GLY A 60 3.87 -7.91 7.25
N ILE A 61 3.74 -8.82 6.27
CA ILE A 61 3.93 -10.26 6.45
C ILE A 61 5.35 -10.59 6.92
N ILE A 62 6.36 -9.90 6.40
CA ILE A 62 7.76 -10.13 6.78
C ILE A 62 8.06 -9.55 8.18
N SER A 63 7.29 -8.54 8.61
CA SER A 63 7.59 -7.72 9.79
C SER A 63 7.73 -8.51 11.10
N ALA A 64 6.82 -9.44 11.42
CA ALA A 64 6.94 -10.19 12.68
C ALA A 64 7.98 -11.31 12.59
N TYR A 65 8.10 -11.97 11.43
CA TYR A 65 9.03 -13.08 11.25
C TYR A 65 10.49 -12.67 11.29
N ALA A 66 10.86 -11.62 10.56
CA ALA A 66 12.24 -11.16 10.49
C ALA A 66 12.66 -10.40 11.76
N PHE A 67 11.78 -9.52 12.26
CA PHE A 67 12.20 -8.52 13.25
C PHE A 67 11.88 -8.89 14.70
N LEU A 68 10.78 -9.62 14.98
CA LEU A 68 10.39 -9.88 16.38
C LEU A 68 11.41 -10.79 17.09
N GLY A 69 11.90 -11.83 16.40
CA GLY A 69 12.95 -12.72 16.93
C GLY A 69 14.27 -11.99 17.12
N TYR A 70 14.71 -11.25 16.10
CA TYR A 70 15.97 -10.49 16.11
C TYR A 70 16.01 -9.44 17.23
N TYR A 71 14.95 -8.63 17.38
CA TYR A 71 14.96 -7.57 18.40
C TYR A 71 14.79 -8.08 19.82
N TYR A 72 14.24 -9.29 20.01
CA TYR A 72 14.27 -9.92 21.32
C TYR A 72 15.67 -10.34 21.73
N GLN A 73 16.48 -10.88 20.80
CA GLN A 73 17.89 -11.20 21.08
C GLN A 73 18.69 -9.95 21.47
N LEU A 74 18.30 -8.77 20.97
CA LEU A 74 18.85 -7.46 21.35
C LEU A 74 18.22 -6.87 22.64
N GLY A 75 17.51 -7.66 23.44
CA GLY A 75 16.97 -7.26 24.74
C GLY A 75 15.75 -6.33 24.69
N GLN A 76 15.08 -6.18 23.54
CA GLN A 76 13.91 -5.31 23.41
C GLN A 76 12.62 -5.99 23.88
N THR A 77 11.74 -5.24 24.55
CA THR A 77 10.45 -5.76 25.02
C THR A 77 9.39 -5.77 23.90
N ARG A 78 8.44 -6.72 23.98
CA ARG A 78 7.32 -6.86 23.01
C ARG A 78 6.49 -5.58 22.85
N LYS A 79 6.26 -4.86 23.96
CA LYS A 79 5.54 -3.58 23.97
C LYS A 79 6.29 -2.50 23.18
N ARG A 80 7.63 -2.51 23.26
CA ARG A 80 8.48 -1.57 22.53
C ARG A 80 8.51 -1.91 21.04
N TYR A 81 8.61 -3.19 20.68
CA TYR A 81 8.49 -3.64 19.29
C TYR A 81 7.17 -3.21 18.65
N TYR A 82 6.03 -3.45 19.32
CA TYR A 82 4.72 -3.05 18.80
C TYR A 82 4.63 -1.55 18.53
N LYS A 83 5.02 -0.71 19.52
CA LYS A 83 5.03 0.74 19.36
C LYS A 83 5.97 1.19 18.23
N SER A 84 7.17 0.61 18.15
CA SER A 84 8.14 0.95 17.11
C SER A 84 7.67 0.55 15.71
N THR A 85 6.99 -0.58 15.58
CA THR A 85 6.47 -1.06 14.29
C THR A 85 5.34 -0.17 13.79
N ILE A 86 4.41 0.25 14.65
CA ILE A 86 3.36 1.22 14.29
C ILE A 86 3.98 2.51 13.78
N VAL A 87 4.88 3.11 14.56
CA VAL A 87 5.50 4.39 14.18
C VAL A 87 6.30 4.24 12.88
N SER A 88 7.01 3.13 12.69
CA SER A 88 7.73 2.85 11.44
C SER A 88 6.78 2.74 10.24
N SER A 89 5.67 2.02 10.39
CA SER A 89 4.69 1.83 9.31
C SER A 89 3.99 3.12 8.90
N ILE A 90 3.63 3.97 9.87
CA ILE A 90 3.04 5.29 9.60
C ILE A 90 4.05 6.16 8.85
N LEU A 91 5.30 6.19 9.32
CA LEU A 91 6.33 7.00 8.68
C LEU A 91 6.61 6.52 7.26
N LEU A 92 6.69 5.20 7.05
CA LEU A 92 6.84 4.60 5.73
C LEU A 92 5.68 4.94 4.79
N ALA A 93 4.43 4.75 5.22
CA ALA A 93 3.26 5.05 4.40
C ALA A 93 3.22 6.53 3.97
N VAL A 94 3.50 7.46 4.88
CA VAL A 94 3.57 8.90 4.59
C VAL A 94 4.69 9.21 3.60
N THR A 95 5.90 8.68 3.83
CA THR A 95 7.04 8.92 2.94
C THR A 95 6.82 8.33 1.55
N MET A 96 6.18 7.16 1.47
CA MET A 96 5.85 6.49 0.23
C MET A 96 4.84 7.30 -0.59
N ALA A 97 3.73 7.73 0.02
CA ALA A 97 2.74 8.58 -0.65
C ALA A 97 3.35 9.89 -1.14
N PHE A 98 4.20 10.52 -0.33
CA PHE A 98 4.87 11.77 -0.69
C PHE A 98 5.85 11.60 -1.86
N ILE A 99 6.68 10.56 -1.85
CA ILE A 99 7.65 10.29 -2.93
C ILE A 99 6.92 9.92 -4.23
N VAL A 100 5.86 9.10 -4.16
CA VAL A 100 5.07 8.77 -5.35
C VAL A 100 4.43 10.03 -5.95
N LYS A 101 3.85 10.91 -5.12
CA LYS A 101 3.33 12.20 -5.59
C LYS A 101 4.42 13.06 -6.23
N LEU A 102 5.59 13.15 -5.62
CA LEU A 102 6.71 13.93 -6.14
C LEU A 102 7.14 13.40 -7.53
N LEU A 103 7.24 12.09 -7.70
CA LEU A 103 7.55 11.48 -9.00
C LEU A 103 6.46 11.72 -10.04
N SER A 104 5.18 11.68 -9.65
CA SER A 104 4.08 12.01 -10.55
C SER A 104 4.11 13.47 -11.00
N LEU A 105 4.56 14.40 -10.14
CA LEU A 105 4.77 15.80 -10.53
C LEU A 105 5.96 15.96 -11.48
N ILE A 106 7.05 15.20 -11.26
CA ILE A 106 8.19 15.17 -12.18
C ILE A 106 7.76 14.62 -13.53
N GLU A 107 6.97 13.54 -13.56
CA GLU A 107 6.44 12.98 -14.80
C GLU A 107 5.59 13.99 -15.58
N ALA A 108 4.64 14.64 -14.91
CA ALA A 108 3.82 15.68 -15.54
C ALA A 108 4.67 16.83 -16.10
N PHE A 109 5.75 17.20 -15.40
CA PHE A 109 6.69 18.20 -15.89
C PHE A 109 7.52 17.73 -17.10
N VAL A 110 7.95 16.47 -17.11
CA VAL A 110 8.79 15.88 -18.18
C VAL A 110 7.99 15.64 -19.46
N VAL A 111 6.75 15.16 -19.34
CA VAL A 111 5.87 14.89 -20.49
C VAL A 111 5.32 16.19 -21.10
N GLY A 112 5.19 17.23 -20.28
CA GLY A 112 4.63 18.53 -20.67
C GLY A 112 3.11 18.48 -20.88
N ASN A 113 2.52 19.55 -21.42
CA ASN A 113 1.08 19.65 -21.72
C ASN A 113 0.64 18.79 -22.93
N GLN A 114 1.31 17.66 -23.18
CA GLN A 114 0.94 16.75 -24.26
C GLN A 114 -0.21 15.85 -23.79
N SER A 115 -1.20 15.63 -24.66
CA SER A 115 -2.42 14.84 -24.41
C SER A 115 -2.19 13.35 -24.16
N VAL A 116 -0.93 12.94 -23.99
CA VAL A 116 -0.49 11.56 -23.70
C VAL A 116 -0.90 11.15 -22.28
N ILE A 117 -0.98 12.10 -21.33
CA ILE A 117 -1.49 11.85 -19.98
C ILE A 117 -2.95 12.29 -19.95
N SER A 118 -3.87 11.35 -19.80
CA SER A 118 -5.29 11.65 -19.59
C SER A 118 -5.59 11.61 -18.09
N ASP A 119 -6.10 12.73 -17.57
CA ASP A 119 -6.55 12.87 -16.17
C ASP A 119 -7.82 12.04 -15.86
N GLN A 120 -8.37 11.35 -16.87
CA GLN A 120 -9.65 10.66 -16.76
C GLN A 120 -9.49 9.14 -16.61
N THR A 121 -10.42 8.62 -15.84
CA THR A 121 -10.66 7.27 -15.29
C THR A 121 -10.66 6.09 -16.27
N GLU A 122 -10.35 6.32 -17.54
CA GLU A 122 -10.16 5.24 -18.51
C GLU A 122 -8.75 4.69 -18.28
N GLY A 123 -8.60 3.37 -18.28
CA GLY A 123 -7.30 2.70 -18.15
C GLY A 123 -6.21 3.30 -19.05
N THR A 124 -4.97 2.85 -18.88
CA THR A 124 -3.98 3.08 -19.95
C THR A 124 -4.48 2.36 -21.19
N THR A 125 -4.86 3.11 -22.23
CA THR A 125 -5.32 2.56 -23.52
C THR A 125 -4.32 2.93 -24.60
N ILE A 126 -3.65 1.91 -25.12
CA ILE A 126 -2.74 2.07 -26.24
C ILE A 126 -3.25 1.20 -27.38
N ALA A 127 -3.73 1.85 -28.44
CA ALA A 127 -4.30 1.21 -29.61
C ALA A 127 -3.58 1.69 -30.87
N ASN A 128 -3.25 0.75 -31.76
CA ASN A 128 -2.77 1.09 -33.10
C ASN A 128 -3.98 1.35 -34.02
N ASP A 129 -3.87 2.31 -34.94
CA ASP A 129 -4.88 2.63 -35.99
C ASP A 129 -5.40 1.40 -36.76
N SER A 130 -4.61 0.33 -36.84
CA SER A 130 -4.97 -0.95 -37.48
C SER A 130 -5.69 -1.97 -36.57
N GLN A 131 -6.01 -1.61 -35.31
CA GLN A 131 -6.66 -2.45 -34.29
C GLN A 131 -5.94 -3.77 -33.95
N SER A 132 -4.67 -3.94 -34.33
CA SER A 132 -3.94 -5.20 -34.11
C SER A 132 -3.47 -5.41 -32.66
N ILE A 133 -3.33 -4.34 -31.88
CA ILE A 133 -2.90 -4.38 -30.48
C ILE A 133 -3.66 -3.30 -29.70
N THR A 134 -4.45 -3.73 -28.72
CA THR A 134 -5.06 -2.87 -27.70
C THR A 134 -4.55 -3.32 -26.34
N ILE A 135 -3.78 -2.47 -25.68
CA ILE A 135 -3.35 -2.69 -24.30
C ILE A 135 -4.25 -1.82 -23.43
N THR A 136 -5.13 -2.47 -22.65
CA THR A 136 -5.96 -1.81 -21.64
C THR A 136 -5.48 -2.24 -20.26
N ILE A 137 -5.01 -1.28 -19.47
CA ILE A 137 -4.58 -1.52 -18.09
C ILE A 137 -5.50 -0.74 -17.16
N ASP A 138 -6.46 -1.45 -16.56
CA ASP A 138 -7.32 -0.93 -15.51
C ASP A 138 -6.73 -1.32 -14.14
N ILE A 139 -5.79 -0.52 -13.64
CA ILE A 139 -5.26 -0.73 -12.28
C ILE A 139 -6.18 -0.01 -11.29
N PHE A 140 -7.03 -0.81 -10.62
CA PHE A 140 -7.85 -0.49 -9.43
C PHE A 140 -8.29 0.97 -9.27
N SER A 141 -9.55 1.25 -9.62
CA SER A 141 -10.24 2.55 -9.56
C SER A 141 -10.66 3.04 -8.16
N GLU A 142 -10.16 2.43 -7.08
CA GLU A 142 -10.57 2.79 -5.72
C GLU A 142 -9.99 4.17 -5.33
N GLY A 143 -10.85 5.11 -4.96
CA GLY A 143 -10.47 6.44 -4.50
C GLY A 143 -10.33 7.52 -5.59
N LEU A 144 -10.75 7.23 -6.82
CA LEU A 144 -10.80 8.21 -7.91
C LEU A 144 -11.66 9.44 -7.58
N GLN A 145 -12.67 9.29 -6.71
CA GLN A 145 -13.51 10.38 -6.21
C GLN A 145 -12.72 11.51 -5.51
N PHE A 146 -11.47 11.27 -5.11
CA PHE A 146 -10.63 12.27 -4.46
C PHE A 146 -9.64 12.96 -5.41
N LEU A 147 -9.66 12.64 -6.71
CA LEU A 147 -8.73 13.23 -7.68
C LEU A 147 -8.83 14.77 -7.71
N ASP A 148 -10.03 15.31 -7.53
CA ASP A 148 -10.27 16.76 -7.45
C ASP A 148 -9.51 17.45 -6.31
N SER A 149 -9.11 16.67 -5.29
CA SER A 149 -8.48 17.18 -4.08
C SER A 149 -7.21 16.40 -3.75
N SER A 150 -6.09 16.90 -4.27
CA SER A 150 -4.77 16.29 -4.10
C SER A 150 -4.41 15.93 -2.65
N LEU A 151 -4.87 16.73 -1.67
CA LEU A 151 -4.63 16.47 -0.25
C LEU A 151 -5.48 15.30 0.28
N LEU A 152 -6.76 15.21 -0.09
CA LEU A 152 -7.61 14.10 0.33
C LEU A 152 -7.17 12.80 -0.33
N PHE A 153 -6.78 12.83 -1.61
CA PHE A 153 -6.20 11.68 -2.28
C PHE A 153 -4.94 11.18 -1.56
N MET A 154 -4.05 12.09 -1.16
CA MET A 154 -2.85 11.72 -0.39
C MET A 154 -3.18 11.09 0.97
N LEU A 155 -4.11 11.67 1.71
CA LEU A 155 -4.54 11.11 3.00
C LEU A 155 -5.16 9.73 2.81
N PHE A 156 -5.99 9.57 1.78
CA PHE A 156 -6.59 8.28 1.42
C PHE A 156 -5.50 7.27 1.06
N PHE A 157 -4.52 7.66 0.26
CA PHE A 157 -3.42 6.79 -0.11
C PHE A 157 -2.61 6.34 1.10
N VAL A 158 -2.24 7.25 2.00
CA VAL A 158 -1.55 6.91 3.27
C VAL A 158 -2.38 5.94 4.11
N LEU A 159 -3.69 6.19 4.22
CA LEU A 159 -4.59 5.34 4.99
C LEU A 159 -4.66 3.92 4.40
N GLN A 160 -4.73 3.83 3.07
CA GLN A 160 -4.77 2.56 2.36
C GLN A 160 -3.47 1.77 2.50
N LEU A 161 -2.34 2.47 2.38
CA LEU A 161 -1.02 1.91 2.64
C LEU A 161 -0.91 1.35 4.07
N LEU A 162 -1.41 2.10 5.06
CA LEU A 162 -1.41 1.65 6.45
C LEU A 162 -2.30 0.43 6.67
N PHE A 163 -3.48 0.40 6.04
CA PHE A 163 -4.39 -0.74 6.13
C PHE A 163 -3.76 -2.03 5.63
N TYR A 164 -3.17 -2.01 4.44
CA TYR A 164 -2.53 -3.20 3.87
C TYR A 164 -1.33 -3.66 4.70
N TYR A 165 -0.52 -2.72 5.20
CA TYR A 165 0.56 -3.05 6.13
C TYR A 165 0.02 -3.72 7.40
N ALA A 166 -1.03 -3.17 8.01
CA ALA A 166 -1.63 -3.70 9.23
C ALA A 166 -2.19 -5.12 9.01
N VAL A 167 -2.88 -5.35 7.90
CA VAL A 167 -3.39 -6.68 7.53
C VAL A 167 -2.24 -7.67 7.32
N GLY A 168 -1.18 -7.28 6.60
CA GLY A 168 0.00 -8.13 6.44
C GLY A 168 0.67 -8.47 7.77
N TRP A 169 0.81 -7.48 8.66
CA TRP A 169 1.38 -7.68 9.98
C TRP A 169 0.51 -8.55 10.88
N PHE A 170 -0.82 -8.44 10.76
CA PHE A 170 -1.77 -9.32 11.44
C PHE A 170 -1.58 -10.79 11.05
N ILE A 171 -1.42 -11.08 9.75
CA ILE A 171 -1.08 -12.43 9.27
C ILE A 171 0.25 -12.89 9.89
N SER A 172 1.29 -12.04 9.79
CA SER A 172 2.64 -12.33 10.30
C SER A 172 2.64 -12.76 11.77
N VAL A 173 1.95 -12.00 12.62
CA VAL A 173 1.90 -12.25 14.07
C VAL A 173 1.13 -13.53 14.39
N GLY A 174 0.04 -13.81 13.66
CA GLY A 174 -0.74 -15.05 13.81
C GLY A 174 0.12 -16.30 13.60
N PHE A 175 0.84 -16.30 12.49
CA PHE A 175 1.76 -17.36 12.12
C PHE A 175 2.97 -17.48 13.07
N TYR A 176 3.57 -16.34 13.47
CA TYR A 176 4.67 -16.34 14.43
C TYR A 176 4.27 -16.99 15.76
N ARG A 177 3.09 -16.62 16.29
CA ARG A 177 2.60 -17.10 17.57
C ARG A 177 2.14 -18.55 17.50
N TYR A 178 1.16 -18.85 16.66
CA TYR A 178 0.44 -20.11 16.70
C TYR A 178 0.99 -21.19 15.75
N GLY A 179 2.03 -20.88 14.98
CA GLY A 179 2.59 -21.80 13.99
C GLY A 179 1.75 -21.85 12.71
N TRP A 180 2.06 -22.82 11.84
CA TRP A 180 1.52 -22.84 10.48
C TRP A 180 0.03 -23.19 10.42
N VAL A 181 -0.43 -24.19 11.20
CA VAL A 181 -1.83 -24.68 11.14
C VAL A 181 -2.83 -23.60 11.54
N ILE A 182 -2.66 -23.02 12.72
CA ILE A 182 -3.55 -21.96 13.23
C ILE A 182 -3.27 -20.63 12.52
N GLY A 183 -2.06 -20.43 12.01
CA GLY A 183 -1.71 -19.27 11.18
C GLY A 183 -2.61 -19.15 9.94
N LEU A 184 -3.06 -20.27 9.35
CA LEU A 184 -3.99 -20.24 8.22
C LEU A 184 -5.32 -19.56 8.55
N VAL A 185 -5.81 -19.65 9.79
CA VAL A 185 -7.04 -18.97 10.23
C VAL A 185 -6.85 -17.44 10.17
N PHE A 186 -5.65 -16.94 10.45
CA PHE A 186 -5.36 -15.51 10.32
C PHE A 186 -5.40 -15.03 8.87
N ILE A 187 -5.10 -15.89 7.89
CA ILE A 187 -5.28 -15.57 6.47
C ILE A 187 -6.77 -15.39 6.18
N VAL A 188 -7.63 -16.31 6.64
CA VAL A 188 -9.08 -16.22 6.43
C VAL A 188 -9.63 -14.91 7.01
N PHE A 189 -9.23 -14.54 8.24
CA PHE A 189 -9.61 -13.26 8.83
C PHE A 189 -9.04 -12.06 8.07
N ALA A 190 -7.80 -12.14 7.60
CA ALA A 190 -7.18 -11.09 6.79
C ALA A 190 -7.93 -10.87 5.48
N LEU A 191 -8.33 -11.94 4.79
CA LEU A 191 -9.17 -11.87 3.59
C LEU A 191 -10.53 -11.24 3.91
N GLY A 192 -11.11 -11.54 5.07
CA GLY A 192 -12.32 -10.85 5.56
C GLY A 192 -12.10 -9.34 5.70
N PHE A 193 -11.00 -8.90 6.32
CA PHE A 193 -10.68 -7.46 6.41
C PHE A 193 -10.48 -6.83 5.03
N LEU A 194 -9.73 -7.48 4.13
CA LEU A 194 -9.51 -7.00 2.77
C LEU A 194 -10.84 -6.87 2.00
N GLY A 195 -11.73 -7.85 2.12
CA GLY A 195 -13.06 -7.82 1.50
C GLY A 195 -13.96 -6.73 2.07
N LEU A 196 -13.93 -6.50 3.40
CA LEU A 196 -14.64 -5.38 4.02
C LEU A 196 -14.13 -4.04 3.48
N ASN A 197 -12.82 -3.84 3.45
CA ASN A 197 -12.25 -2.64 2.87
C ASN A 197 -12.66 -2.49 1.40
N GLN A 198 -12.53 -3.54 0.58
CA GLN A 198 -12.91 -3.47 -0.84
C GLN A 198 -14.40 -3.15 -1.02
N SER A 199 -15.28 -3.70 -0.17
CA SER A 199 -16.71 -3.38 -0.18
C SER A 199 -16.94 -1.89 0.09
N MET A 200 -16.25 -1.30 1.05
CA MET A 200 -16.39 0.14 1.36
C MET A 200 -15.99 1.06 0.21
N TRP A 201 -15.10 0.59 -0.67
CA TRP A 201 -14.63 1.30 -1.85
C TRP A 201 -15.23 0.76 -3.15
N SER A 202 -16.24 -0.10 -3.06
CA SER A 202 -16.97 -0.60 -4.24
C SER A 202 -17.84 0.49 -4.84
N SER A 203 -17.93 0.54 -6.17
CA SER A 203 -18.67 1.58 -6.91
C SER A 203 -20.09 1.78 -6.39
N SER A 204 -20.81 0.71 -6.08
CA SER A 204 -22.19 0.80 -5.56
C SER A 204 -22.29 1.52 -4.22
N LEU A 205 -21.34 1.33 -3.30
CA LEU A 205 -21.36 2.00 -2.00
C LEU A 205 -20.69 3.37 -2.05
N VAL A 206 -19.84 3.60 -3.04
CA VAL A 206 -19.19 4.88 -3.27
C VAL A 206 -20.19 5.95 -3.69
N ASP A 207 -21.15 5.59 -4.54
CA ASP A 207 -22.19 6.50 -5.02
C ASP A 207 -23.23 6.83 -3.93
N ASP A 208 -23.50 5.90 -3.01
CA ASP A 208 -24.54 6.04 -1.98
C ASP A 208 -24.03 6.67 -0.67
N LEU A 209 -22.73 6.60 -0.37
CA LEU A 209 -22.17 7.06 0.91
C LEU A 209 -21.24 8.26 0.75
N PRO A 210 -21.30 9.26 1.66
CA PRO A 210 -20.34 10.35 1.68
C PRO A 210 -18.90 9.83 1.80
N ALA A 211 -18.01 10.34 0.97
CA ALA A 211 -16.59 9.96 0.94
C ALA A 211 -15.89 10.07 2.31
N VAL A 212 -16.31 11.03 3.13
CA VAL A 212 -15.83 11.21 4.52
C VAL A 212 -16.14 9.99 5.39
N LEU A 213 -17.31 9.37 5.21
CA LEU A 213 -17.71 8.19 5.99
C LEU A 213 -16.87 6.96 5.61
N GLN A 214 -16.57 6.78 4.33
CA GLN A 214 -15.68 5.71 3.85
C GLN A 214 -14.26 5.87 4.40
N PHE A 215 -13.77 7.11 4.45
CA PHE A 215 -12.48 7.44 5.04
C PHE A 215 -12.43 7.10 6.53
N ILE A 216 -13.44 7.56 7.30
CA ILE A 216 -13.57 7.25 8.73
C ILE A 216 -13.64 5.74 8.95
N GLY A 217 -14.43 5.04 8.13
CA GLY A 217 -14.61 3.61 8.25
C GLY A 217 -13.34 2.82 7.96
N THR A 218 -12.53 3.23 6.97
CA THR A 218 -11.21 2.63 6.74
C THR A 218 -10.27 2.90 7.91
N GLY A 219 -10.29 4.12 8.48
CA GLY A 219 -9.56 4.45 9.72
C GLY A 219 -9.96 3.60 10.92
N ALA A 220 -11.26 3.32 11.06
CA ALA A 220 -11.79 2.42 12.08
C ALA A 220 -11.26 0.99 11.86
N LEU A 221 -11.30 0.47 10.63
CA LEU A 221 -10.74 -0.85 10.29
C LEU A 221 -9.25 -0.94 10.64
N VAL A 222 -8.44 0.04 10.26
CA VAL A 222 -7.01 0.10 10.61
C VAL A 222 -6.81 0.02 12.13
N THR A 223 -7.59 0.80 12.88
CA THR A 223 -7.52 0.84 14.35
C THR A 223 -7.91 -0.50 14.97
N ILE A 224 -8.95 -1.14 14.44
CA ILE A 224 -9.41 -2.47 14.85
C ILE A 224 -8.31 -3.51 14.60
N VAL A 225 -7.71 -3.53 13.40
CA VAL A 225 -6.64 -4.47 13.05
C VAL A 225 -5.42 -4.29 13.97
N PHE A 226 -4.96 -3.05 14.20
CA PHE A 226 -3.87 -2.80 15.15
C PHE A 226 -4.23 -3.25 16.57
N SER A 227 -5.47 -3.03 17.01
CA SER A 227 -5.94 -3.49 18.32
C SER A 227 -5.89 -5.01 18.45
N PHE A 228 -6.30 -5.74 17.41
CA PHE A 228 -6.14 -7.20 17.37
C PHE A 228 -4.68 -7.63 17.42
N ILE A 229 -3.80 -6.97 16.66
CA ILE A 229 -2.36 -7.24 16.69
C ILE A 229 -1.81 -7.04 18.10
N TYR A 230 -2.18 -5.96 18.79
CA TYR A 230 -1.75 -5.71 20.16
C TYR A 230 -2.14 -6.85 21.10
N LEU A 231 -3.39 -7.32 21.01
CA LEU A 231 -3.90 -8.43 21.83
C LEU A 231 -3.11 -9.72 21.61
N VAL A 232 -2.73 -10.00 20.35
CA VAL A 232 -1.96 -11.19 20.01
C VAL A 232 -0.50 -11.05 20.45
N VAL A 233 0.17 -9.94 20.14
CA VAL A 233 1.58 -9.68 20.48
C VAL A 233 1.81 -9.69 22.00
N LYS A 234 0.90 -9.09 22.77
CA LYS A 234 0.93 -9.08 24.25
C LYS A 234 1.11 -10.49 24.84
N ARG A 235 0.50 -11.51 24.23
CA ARG A 235 0.43 -12.89 24.72
C ARG A 235 1.34 -13.86 23.97
N THR A 236 2.19 -13.37 23.07
CA THR A 236 3.01 -14.23 22.20
C THR A 236 4.25 -14.75 22.93
N PRO A 237 4.44 -16.06 23.16
CA PRO A 237 5.70 -16.59 23.68
C PRO A 237 6.81 -16.38 22.66
N ILE A 238 8.01 -16.02 23.12
CA ILE A 238 9.11 -15.71 22.21
C ILE A 238 9.86 -16.99 21.90
N LYS A 239 9.94 -17.30 20.61
CA LYS A 239 10.69 -18.46 20.11
C LYS A 239 12.13 -18.01 19.89
N LEU A 240 13.03 -18.48 20.73
CA LEU A 240 14.47 -18.44 20.46
C LEU A 240 14.76 -19.58 19.48
N LYS A 241 15.10 -19.22 18.24
CA LYS A 241 15.79 -20.12 17.32
C LYS A 241 17.25 -19.70 17.28
#